data_AF-A0A8H8XMD4-F1
#
_entry.id   AF-A0A8H8XMD4-F1
#
_cell.length_a   1.000
_cell.length_b   1.000
_cell.length_c   1.000
_cell.angle_alpha   90.00
_cell.angle_beta   90.00
_cell.angle_gamma   90.00
#
_symmetry.space_group_name_H-M   'P 1'
#
loop_
_entity.id
_entity.type
_entity.pdbx_description
1 polymer ?
#
loop_
_entity_poly.entity_id
_entity_poly.type
_entity_poly.pdbx_seq_one_letter_code
_entity_poly.pdbx_strand_id
1 'polypeptide(L)'
;MNLSQRLMYIDTDVKQLLKDAEEAAGVLNRIHAVLDGQEWDSGTPAAIAEILIEAGFEIRAVEVEQCLTPLSKYGDHMTIQEFLESVECGAFIPDDGDGSWATEASYESGSSVWTDLNNPPAWATHVVWFNK
;
A
#
# COMPACT_ATOMS: atom_id res chain seq x y z
N MET A 1 12.96 -6.90 4.17
CA MET A 1 11.59 -6.54 4.56
C MET A 1 10.78 -6.39 3.28
N ASN A 2 9.70 -7.17 3.15
CA ASN A 2 8.90 -7.27 1.93
C ASN A 2 7.92 -6.10 1.88
N LEU A 3 8.26 -5.05 1.11
CA LEU A 3 7.29 -4.07 0.67
C LEU A 3 6.32 -4.80 -0.27
N SER A 4 5.05 -4.90 0.11
CA SER A 4 4.00 -5.46 -0.74
C SER A 4 3.80 -4.54 -1.95
N GLN A 5 4.57 -4.78 -3.03
CA GLN A 5 4.45 -4.05 -4.29
C GLN A 5 3.09 -4.38 -4.91
N ARG A 6 2.14 -3.45 -4.81
CA ARG A 6 0.89 -3.50 -5.59
C ARG A 6 1.19 -2.92 -6.98
N LEU A 7 1.20 -3.78 -8.00
CA LEU A 7 1.15 -3.33 -9.40
C LEU A 7 -0.20 -2.65 -9.63
N MET A 8 -0.19 -1.34 -9.88
CA MET A 8 -1.38 -0.60 -10.32
C MET A 8 -1.07 0.03 -11.67
N TYR A 9 -1.91 -0.29 -12.66
CA TYR A 9 -1.78 0.16 -14.04
C TYR A 9 -2.25 1.61 -14.15
N ILE A 10 -1.37 2.54 -14.55
CA ILE A 10 -1.75 3.90 -14.92
C ILE A 10 -1.50 4.09 -16.41
N ASP A 11 -2.63 4.18 -17.12
CA ASP A 11 -2.75 4.46 -18.53
C ASP A 11 -2.19 5.86 -18.84
N THR A 12 -1.23 5.96 -19.76
CA THR A 12 -0.69 7.27 -20.18
C THR A 12 -1.16 7.58 -21.60
N ASP A 13 -1.94 8.66 -21.70
CA ASP A 13 -2.41 9.40 -22.89
C ASP A 13 -3.33 8.67 -23.89
N VAL A 14 -4.63 9.00 -23.78
CA VAL A 14 -5.81 8.47 -24.50
C VAL A 14 -5.71 8.54 -26.04
N LYS A 15 -4.75 9.30 -26.59
CA LYS A 15 -4.62 9.49 -28.04
C LYS A 15 -3.77 8.44 -28.76
N GLN A 16 -2.98 7.64 -28.02
CA GLN A 16 -2.19 6.53 -28.58
C GLN A 16 -2.99 5.20 -28.62
N LEU A 17 -4.05 5.11 -27.82
CA LEU A 17 -4.89 3.92 -27.54
C LEU A 17 -5.61 3.25 -28.74
N LEU A 18 -5.71 3.90 -29.90
CA LEU A 18 -6.52 3.40 -31.02
C LEU A 18 -5.75 2.55 -32.05
N LYS A 19 -4.41 2.53 -32.00
CA LYS A 19 -3.60 1.65 -32.85
C LYS A 19 -3.25 0.30 -32.20
N ASP A 20 -3.34 0.21 -30.87
CA ASP A 20 -2.74 -0.88 -30.09
C ASP A 20 -3.78 -1.89 -29.55
N ALA A 21 -5.05 -1.81 -29.97
CA ALA A 21 -6.13 -2.62 -29.41
C ALA A 21 -5.98 -4.15 -29.68
N GLU A 22 -5.40 -4.55 -30.82
CA GLU A 22 -5.11 -5.97 -31.11
C GLU A 22 -3.91 -6.50 -30.32
N GLU A 23 -2.84 -5.70 -30.17
CA GLU A 23 -1.68 -6.07 -29.34
C GLU A 23 -2.06 -6.13 -27.87
N ALA A 24 -2.84 -5.17 -27.38
CA ALA A 24 -3.35 -5.16 -26.01
C ALA A 24 -4.24 -6.38 -25.70
N ALA A 25 -5.08 -6.82 -26.65
CA ALA A 25 -5.89 -8.03 -26.47
C ALA A 25 -5.03 -9.30 -26.34
N GLY A 26 -3.95 -9.41 -27.13
CA GLY A 26 -3.00 -10.51 -27.01
C GLY A 26 -2.29 -10.55 -25.65
N VAL A 27 -1.86 -9.38 -25.17
CA VAL A 27 -1.20 -9.23 -23.85
C VAL A 27 -2.16 -9.58 -22.71
N LEU A 28 -3.40 -9.07 -22.76
CA LEU A 28 -4.42 -9.36 -21.75
C LEU A 28 -4.77 -10.85 -21.70
N ASN A 29 -4.86 -11.53 -22.85
CA ASN A 29 -5.08 -12.97 -22.90
C ASN A 29 -3.93 -13.77 -22.27
N ARG A 30 -2.67 -13.33 -22.47
CA ARG A 30 -1.50 -13.95 -21.83
C ARG A 30 -1.51 -13.76 -20.32
N ILE A 31 -1.84 -12.56 -19.85
CA ILE A 31 -2.01 -12.28 -18.41
C ILE A 31 -3.14 -13.14 -17.84
N HIS A 32 -4.29 -13.21 -18.52
CA HIS A 32 -5.40 -14.05 -18.09
C HIS A 32 -5.01 -15.53 -18.01
N ALA A 33 -4.24 -16.05 -18.96
CA ALA A 33 -3.75 -17.43 -18.93
C ALA A 33 -2.79 -17.71 -17.76
N VAL A 34 -1.99 -16.74 -17.34
CA VAL A 34 -1.16 -16.84 -16.12
C VAL A 34 -2.05 -16.84 -14.87
N LEU A 35 -3.09 -16.03 -14.85
CA LEU A 35 -3.98 -15.89 -13.70
C LEU A 35 -5.02 -17.01 -13.59
N ASP A 36 -5.30 -17.75 -14.67
CA ASP A 36 -6.34 -18.78 -14.68
C ASP A 36 -5.91 -20.00 -13.84
N GLY A 37 -6.50 -20.12 -12.66
CA GLY A 37 -6.31 -21.26 -11.75
C GLY A 37 -5.03 -21.23 -10.91
N GLN A 38 -4.21 -20.17 -10.97
CA GLN A 38 -3.09 -19.98 -10.05
C GLN A 38 -3.52 -19.23 -8.78
N GLU A 39 -3.06 -19.72 -7.62
CA GLU A 39 -3.03 -18.89 -6.42
C GLU A 39 -2.02 -17.78 -6.60
N TRP A 40 -2.36 -16.58 -6.12
CA TRP A 40 -1.49 -15.42 -6.19
C TRP A 40 -0.30 -15.62 -5.25
N ASP A 41 0.83 -16.06 -5.81
CA ASP A 41 2.05 -16.31 -5.06
C ASP A 41 3.11 -15.23 -5.35
N SER A 42 4.29 -15.35 -4.77
CA SER A 42 5.39 -14.40 -4.98
C SER A 42 5.95 -14.39 -6.41
N GLY A 43 5.64 -15.41 -7.23
CA GLY A 43 6.10 -15.55 -8.62
C GLY A 43 5.11 -14.98 -9.64
N THR A 44 3.81 -14.95 -9.33
CA THR A 44 2.77 -14.40 -10.23
C THR A 44 3.05 -12.96 -10.68
N PRO A 45 3.45 -12.01 -9.79
CA PRO A 45 3.76 -10.64 -10.21
C PRO A 45 4.95 -10.55 -11.16
N ALA A 46 5.97 -11.40 -10.98
CA ALA A 46 7.17 -11.41 -11.84
C ALA A 46 6.84 -11.91 -13.25
N ALA A 47 6.04 -12.99 -13.35
CA ALA A 47 5.61 -13.52 -14.65
C ALA A 47 4.76 -12.51 -15.45
N ILE A 48 3.89 -11.75 -14.77
CA ILE A 48 3.11 -10.68 -15.39
C ILE A 48 4.03 -9.54 -15.85
N ALA A 49 5.02 -9.16 -15.03
CA ALA A 49 5.98 -8.13 -15.39
C ALA A 49 6.79 -8.49 -16.64
N GLU A 50 7.25 -9.74 -16.77
CA GLU A 50 7.97 -10.22 -17.97
C GLU A 50 7.09 -10.12 -19.23
N ILE A 51 5.83 -10.54 -19.17
CA ILE A 51 4.89 -10.45 -20.30
C ILE A 51 4.70 -9.01 -20.78
N LEU A 52 4.58 -8.07 -19.83
CA LEU A 52 4.43 -6.64 -20.13
C LEU A 52 5.69 -6.07 -20.78
N ILE A 53 6.88 -6.41 -20.27
CA ILE A 53 8.16 -5.96 -20.83
C ILE A 53 8.37 -6.51 -22.25
N GLU A 54 8.10 -7.80 -22.49
CA GLU A 54 8.21 -8.42 -23.82
C GLU A 54 7.28 -7.75 -24.85
N ALA A 55 6.13 -7.28 -24.40
CA ALA A 55 5.18 -6.57 -25.25
C ALA A 55 5.53 -5.08 -25.43
N GLY A 56 6.67 -4.63 -24.90
CA GLY A 56 7.18 -3.26 -25.06
C GLY A 56 6.61 -2.25 -24.07
N PHE A 57 5.91 -2.69 -23.02
CA PHE A 57 5.41 -1.80 -21.98
C PHE A 57 6.53 -1.45 -20.98
N GLU A 58 6.57 -0.18 -20.59
CA GLU A 58 7.45 0.29 -19.53
C GLU A 58 6.74 0.13 -18.17
N ILE A 59 7.32 -0.64 -17.25
CA ILE A 59 6.81 -0.75 -15.89
C ILE A 59 7.40 0.38 -15.06
N ARG A 60 6.55 1.31 -14.64
CA ARG A 60 6.93 2.36 -13.69
C ARG A 60 6.38 2.02 -12.32
N ALA A 61 7.22 2.13 -11.30
CA ALA A 61 6.76 2.19 -9.93
C ALA A 61 5.93 3.46 -9.78
N VAL A 62 4.63 3.30 -9.55
CA VAL A 62 3.77 4.42 -9.17
C VAL A 62 3.84 4.51 -7.65
N GLU A 63 4.24 5.67 -7.12
CA GLU A 63 3.95 5.98 -5.74
C GLU A 63 2.44 6.12 -5.63
N VAL A 64 1.78 5.15 -4.99
CA VAL A 64 0.36 5.26 -4.69
C VAL A 64 0.22 6.42 -3.74
N GLU A 65 -0.43 7.52 -4.17
CA GLU A 65 -0.80 8.60 -3.26
C GLU A 65 -1.54 7.97 -2.08
N GLN A 66 -0.93 8.03 -0.90
CA GLN A 66 -1.55 7.52 0.31
C GLN A 66 -2.83 8.30 0.55
N CYS A 67 -3.96 7.58 0.56
CA CYS A 67 -5.25 8.15 0.90
C CYS A 67 -5.32 8.33 2.42
N LEU A 68 -4.67 9.38 2.93
CA LEU A 68 -4.70 9.71 4.34
C LEU A 68 -6.07 10.30 4.72
N THR A 69 -6.63 9.79 5.81
CA THR A 69 -7.88 10.25 6.37
C THR A 69 -7.61 11.46 7.26
N PRO A 70 -8.37 12.58 7.16
CA PRO A 70 -8.22 13.70 8.07
C PRO A 70 -8.35 13.26 9.53
N LEU A 71 -7.63 13.92 10.44
CA LEU A 71 -7.72 13.59 11.86
C LEU A 71 -9.18 13.59 12.34
N SER A 72 -9.51 12.50 13.00
CA SER A 72 -10.79 12.30 13.66
C SER A 72 -10.77 13.04 15.01
N LYS A 73 -11.94 13.52 15.47
CA LYS A 73 -12.10 14.02 16.85
C LYS A 73 -12.07 12.89 17.89
N TYR A 74 -12.18 11.66 17.42
CA TYR A 74 -12.12 10.44 18.20
C TYR A 74 -10.73 9.83 18.01
N GLY A 75 -10.04 9.53 19.11
CA GLY A 75 -8.68 9.02 19.12
C GLY A 75 -7.68 10.05 19.69
N ASP A 76 -6.72 9.54 20.45
CA ASP A 76 -5.66 10.33 21.06
C ASP A 76 -4.52 10.50 20.05
N HIS A 77 -4.21 11.75 19.69
CA HIS A 77 -3.17 12.08 18.73
C HIS A 77 -1.91 12.51 19.46
N MET A 78 -0.80 11.81 19.20
CA MET A 78 0.48 12.02 19.86
C MET A 78 1.64 11.76 18.91
N THR A 79 2.82 12.27 19.22
CA THR A 79 4.04 11.98 18.44
C THR A 79 4.38 10.50 18.52
N ILE A 80 5.12 9.99 17.52
CA ILE A 80 5.59 8.60 17.54
C ILE A 80 6.40 8.31 18.82
N GLN A 81 7.21 9.28 19.26
CA GLN A 81 8.02 9.12 20.48
C GLN A 81 7.13 8.93 21.72
N GLU A 82 6.13 9.79 21.93
CA GLU A 82 5.20 9.68 23.07
C GLU A 82 4.43 8.36 23.06
N PHE A 83 4.04 7.90 21.87
CA PHE A 83 3.38 6.60 21.71
C PHE A 83 4.32 5.45 22.11
N LEU A 84 5.57 5.44 21.62
CA LEU A 84 6.54 4.39 21.95
C LEU A 84 6.88 4.37 23.44
N GLU A 85 7.04 5.52 24.07
CA GLU A 85 7.23 5.64 25.53
C GLU A 85 6.03 5.08 26.30
N SER A 86 4.81 5.29 25.79
CA SER A 86 3.57 4.76 26.36
C SER A 86 3.47 3.23 26.20
N VAL A 87 3.93 2.68 25.08
CA VAL A 87 4.05 1.23 24.89
C VAL A 87 5.11 0.64 25.83
N GLU A 88 6.27 1.27 25.95
CA GLU A 88 7.36 0.82 26.81
C GLU A 88 6.96 0.77 28.28
N CYS A 89 6.20 1.76 28.77
CA CYS A 89 5.69 1.77 30.14
C CYS A 89 4.43 0.93 30.35
N GLY A 90 3.91 0.28 29.30
CA GLY A 90 2.75 -0.61 29.35
C GLY A 90 1.41 0.11 29.42
N ALA A 91 1.36 1.42 29.10
CA ALA A 91 0.13 2.19 29.03
C ALA A 91 -0.69 1.88 27.76
N PHE A 92 -0.03 1.45 26.68
CA PHE A 92 -0.70 0.96 25.48
C PHE A 92 -0.26 -0.46 25.16
N ILE A 93 -1.24 -1.36 25.06
CA ILE A 93 -1.05 -2.74 24.61
C ILE A 93 -2.10 -3.09 23.53
N PRO A 94 -1.85 -4.11 22.69
CA PRO A 94 -2.78 -4.51 21.63
C PRO A 94 -4.21 -4.86 22.12
N ASP A 95 -4.33 -5.24 23.40
CA ASP A 95 -5.62 -5.57 24.01
C ASP A 95 -6.46 -4.33 24.35
N ASP A 96 -5.82 -3.17 24.62
CA ASP A 96 -6.48 -1.93 25.05
C ASP A 96 -7.04 -1.11 23.87
N GLY A 97 -6.50 -1.30 22.67
CA GLY A 97 -6.83 -0.48 21.53
C GLY A 97 -6.05 -0.81 20.28
N ASP A 98 -6.13 0.08 19.30
CA ASP A 98 -5.30 0.05 18.10
C ASP A 98 -4.88 1.46 17.70
N GLY A 99 -3.73 1.57 17.03
CA GLY A 99 -3.20 2.84 16.56
C GLY A 99 -3.01 2.85 15.06
N SER A 100 -3.07 4.03 14.45
CA SER A 100 -2.72 4.25 13.05
C SER A 100 -1.62 5.28 12.91
N TRP A 101 -0.69 5.04 11.97
CA TRP A 101 0.36 6.00 11.63
C TRP A 101 -0.24 7.29 11.10
N ALA A 102 0.33 8.42 11.52
CA ALA A 102 -0.23 9.73 11.27
C ALA A 102 0.82 10.80 11.00
N THR A 103 0.36 11.88 10.40
CA THR A 103 1.03 13.18 10.35
C THR A 103 0.40 14.10 11.40
N GLU A 104 0.74 15.39 11.36
CA GLU A 104 0.06 16.40 12.18
C GLU A 104 -1.43 16.59 11.82
N ALA A 105 -1.86 16.20 10.61
CA ALA A 105 -3.18 16.56 10.09
C ALA A 105 -4.03 15.38 9.61
N SER A 106 -3.45 14.20 9.44
CA SER A 106 -4.12 13.04 8.86
C SER A 106 -3.47 11.73 9.29
N TYR A 107 -4.17 10.61 9.11
CA TYR A 107 -3.70 9.27 9.45
C TYR A 107 -4.04 8.24 8.37
N GLU A 108 -3.32 7.12 8.35
CA GLU A 108 -3.60 6.00 7.44
C GLU A 108 -4.69 5.10 8.03
N SER A 109 -5.86 5.05 7.37
CA SER A 109 -6.95 4.17 7.83
C SER A 109 -6.73 2.73 7.34
N GLY A 110 -7.04 1.76 8.20
CA GLY A 110 -6.93 0.33 7.88
C GLY A 110 -5.54 -0.28 8.07
N SER A 111 -4.59 0.47 8.60
CA SER A 111 -3.25 0.02 8.98
C SER A 111 -3.06 0.18 10.50
N SER A 112 -2.52 -0.86 11.14
CA SER A 112 -2.26 -0.91 12.57
C SER A 112 -0.77 -0.68 12.87
N VAL A 113 -0.47 0.19 13.83
CA VAL A 113 0.88 0.41 14.37
C VAL A 113 1.52 -0.87 14.91
N TRP A 114 0.72 -1.85 15.33
CA TRP A 114 1.22 -3.13 15.84
C TRP A 114 1.83 -4.02 14.75
N THR A 115 1.49 -3.78 13.48
CA THR A 115 2.00 -4.57 12.35
C THR A 115 3.48 -4.27 12.08
N ASP A 116 3.92 -3.02 12.29
CA ASP A 116 5.30 -2.60 12.02
C ASP A 116 5.80 -1.55 13.01
N LEU A 117 5.61 -1.82 14.31
CA LEU A 117 5.89 -0.88 15.40
C LEU A 117 7.32 -0.32 15.39
N ASN A 118 8.30 -1.14 14.98
CA ASN A 118 9.72 -0.79 14.98
C ASN A 118 10.20 -0.15 13.67
N ASN A 119 9.34 -0.04 12.66
CA ASN A 119 9.68 0.51 11.35
C ASN A 119 8.51 1.37 10.85
N PRO A 120 8.30 2.54 11.47
CA PRO A 120 7.25 3.46 11.04
C PRO A 120 7.49 3.91 9.60
N PRO A 121 6.41 4.18 8.83
CA PRO A 121 6.56 4.75 7.50
C PRO A 121 7.32 6.07 7.53
N ALA A 122 8.14 6.34 6.51
CA ALA A 122 9.01 7.53 6.47
C ALA A 122 8.26 8.89 6.53
N TRP A 123 6.98 8.90 6.18
CA TRP A 123 6.12 10.08 6.24
C TRP A 123 5.47 10.29 7.63
N ALA A 124 5.44 9.25 8.47
CA ALA A 124 4.73 9.29 9.74
C ALA A 124 5.55 10.08 10.77
N THR A 125 4.89 11.01 11.44
CA THR A 125 5.46 11.78 12.56
C THR A 125 4.68 11.58 13.85
N HIS A 126 3.47 11.06 13.75
CA HIS A 126 2.50 10.89 14.83
C HIS A 126 1.85 9.50 14.78
N VAL A 127 1.08 9.20 15.83
CA VAL A 127 0.13 8.10 15.92
C VAL A 127 -1.21 8.66 16.37
N VAL A 128 -2.29 8.15 15.80
CA VAL A 128 -3.64 8.31 16.36
C VAL A 128 -4.01 6.98 17.01
N TRP A 129 -4.21 7.01 18.33
CA TRP A 129 -4.58 5.85 19.14
C TRP A 129 -6.08 5.81 19.39
N PHE A 130 -6.70 4.64 19.20
CA PHE A 130 -8.12 4.41 19.42
C PHE A 130 -8.29 3.33 20.50
N ASN A 131 -8.80 3.70 21.66
CA ASN A 131 -9.18 2.75 22.72
C ASN A 131 -10.36 1.87 22.26
N LYS A 132 -10.36 0.61 22.71
CA LYS A 132 -11.46 -0.35 22.51
C LYS A 132 -12.58 -0.20 23.55
#